data_AF-A0A7Z9S0V5-F1
#
_entry.id   AF-A0A7Z9S0V5-F1
#
_cell.length_a   1.000
_cell.length_b   1.000
_cell.length_c   1.000
_cell.angle_alpha   90.00
_cell.angle_beta   90.00
_cell.angle_gamma   90.00
#
_symmetry.space_group_name_H-M   'P 1'
#
loop_
_entity.id
_entity.type
_entity.pdbx_description
1 polymer ?
#
loop_
_entity_poly.entity_id
_entity_poly.type
_entity_poly.pdbx_seq_one_letter_code
_entity_poly.pdbx_strand_id
1 'polypeptide(L)'
;MTKQILFDEDARRQLRQGIQILARTVKVTYGPAGRNVLLQKGFGKSEVTRDGQTVSREIEVAQPFENMGARLMNEVATKTNKEVGDGTTSAIILAEAMVERGSRYAISGINPIELRKGIEKGVAVAISELEKIATPVKNQEEVVQVGTI
;
A
#
# COMPACT_ATOMS: atom_id res chain seq x y z
N MET A 1 -12.70 -27.12 8.23
CA MET A 1 -12.74 -26.08 9.28
C MET A 1 -14.03 -25.29 9.16
N THR A 2 -14.66 -24.96 10.28
CA THR A 2 -15.87 -24.11 10.33
C THR A 2 -15.49 -22.66 10.03
N LYS A 3 -16.35 -21.94 9.28
CA LYS A 3 -16.12 -20.52 8.96
C LYS A 3 -16.24 -19.67 10.23
N GLN A 4 -15.26 -18.79 10.46
CA GLN A 4 -15.33 -17.76 11.49
C GLN A 4 -16.02 -16.52 10.92
N ILE A 5 -16.82 -15.84 11.74
CA ILE A 5 -17.57 -14.65 11.34
C ILE A 5 -17.26 -13.56 12.36
N LEU A 6 -16.81 -12.40 11.87
CA LEU A 6 -16.56 -11.19 12.66
C LEU A 6 -17.40 -10.05 12.11
N PHE A 7 -17.76 -9.14 13.00
CA PHE A 7 -18.57 -7.97 12.68
C PHE A 7 -17.91 -6.70 13.21
N ASP A 8 -18.44 -5.57 12.73
CA ASP A 8 -18.22 -4.25 13.27
C ASP A 8 -16.74 -3.91 13.57
N GLU A 9 -16.47 -3.47 14.80
CA GLU A 9 -15.18 -2.96 15.19
C GLU A 9 -14.11 -4.05 15.22
N ASP A 10 -14.47 -5.25 15.66
CA ASP A 10 -13.52 -6.36 15.72
C ASP A 10 -13.03 -6.77 14.33
N ALA A 11 -13.94 -6.82 13.34
CA ALA A 11 -13.57 -7.07 11.95
C ALA A 11 -12.66 -5.97 11.40
N ARG A 12 -13.04 -4.69 11.60
CA ARG A 12 -12.24 -3.53 11.15
C ARG A 12 -10.87 -3.48 11.81
N ARG A 13 -10.79 -3.80 13.10
CA ARG A 13 -9.54 -3.79 13.88
C ARG A 13 -8.55 -4.83 13.34
N GLN A 14 -9.00 -6.06 13.11
CA GLN A 14 -8.14 -7.13 12.60
C GLN A 14 -7.68 -6.85 11.16
N LEU A 15 -8.57 -6.39 10.29
CA LEU A 15 -8.19 -5.98 8.93
C LEU A 15 -7.14 -4.86 8.95
N ARG A 16 -7.34 -3.84 9.80
CA ARG A 16 -6.40 -2.72 9.94
C ARG A 16 -5.03 -3.18 10.46
N GLN A 17 -4.99 -4.11 11.41
CA GLN A 17 -3.73 -4.68 11.92
C GLN A 17 -2.94 -5.34 10.78
N GLY A 18 -3.61 -6.15 9.96
CA GLY A 18 -3.03 -6.73 8.76
C GLY A 18 -2.44 -5.72 7.78
N ILE A 19 -3.23 -4.69 7.46
CA ILE A 19 -2.82 -3.58 6.59
C ILE A 19 -1.57 -2.90 7.15
N GLN A 20 -1.54 -2.61 8.45
CA GLN A 20 -0.43 -1.95 9.12
C GLN A 20 0.83 -2.84 9.16
N ILE A 21 0.70 -4.16 9.36
CA ILE A 21 1.84 -5.09 9.33
C ILE A 21 2.52 -5.02 7.97
N LEU A 22 1.75 -5.15 6.88
CA LEU A 22 2.32 -5.08 5.54
C LEU A 22 2.93 -3.70 5.26
N ALA A 23 2.16 -2.64 5.51
CA ALA A 23 2.58 -1.30 5.15
C ALA A 23 3.82 -0.85 5.92
N ARG A 24 3.93 -1.16 7.22
CA ARG A 24 5.14 -0.85 8.02
C ARG A 24 6.37 -1.60 7.51
N THR A 25 6.19 -2.84 7.07
CA THR A 25 7.31 -3.65 6.55
C THR A 25 7.81 -3.10 5.21
N VAL A 26 6.90 -2.69 4.33
CA VAL A 26 7.26 -2.14 3.01
C VAL A 26 7.78 -0.69 3.11
N LYS A 27 7.25 0.10 4.05
CA LYS A 27 7.67 1.50 4.29
C LYS A 27 9.16 1.68 4.52
N VAL A 28 9.84 0.69 5.12
CA VAL A 28 11.28 0.82 5.42
C VAL A 28 12.12 0.90 4.15
N THR A 29 11.60 0.44 3.01
CA THR A 29 12.32 0.46 1.73
C THR A 29 12.07 1.74 0.92
N TYR A 30 11.27 2.68 1.43
CA TYR A 30 10.85 3.86 0.68
C TYR A 30 11.99 4.88 0.47
N GLY A 31 12.14 5.32 -0.78
CA GLY A 31 13.03 6.41 -1.17
C GLY A 31 14.52 6.05 -1.23
N PRO A 32 15.39 7.03 -1.55
CA PRO A 32 16.82 6.80 -1.77
C PRO A 32 17.58 6.34 -0.52
N ALA A 33 17.04 6.65 0.67
CA ALA A 33 17.55 6.20 1.96
C ALA A 33 16.84 4.93 2.48
N GLY A 34 16.12 4.22 1.60
CA GLY A 34 15.44 2.98 1.89
C GLY A 34 16.38 1.93 2.49
N ARG A 35 15.91 1.27 3.55
CA ARG A 35 16.65 0.22 4.25
C ARG A 35 16.41 -1.13 3.59
N ASN A 36 17.39 -2.00 3.74
CA ASN A 36 17.29 -3.38 3.28
C ASN A 36 16.32 -4.17 4.17
N VAL A 37 15.52 -5.01 3.53
CA VAL A 37 14.71 -6.05 4.18
C VAL A 37 15.37 -7.39 3.90
N LEU A 38 15.56 -8.17 4.96
CA LEU A 38 16.04 -9.54 4.87
C LEU A 38 14.83 -10.48 4.83
N LEU A 39 14.68 -11.19 3.73
CA LEU A 39 13.61 -12.14 3.49
C LEU A 39 14.16 -13.55 3.61
N GLN A 40 13.54 -14.38 4.44
CA GLN A 40 13.81 -15.81 4.44
C GLN A 40 13.08 -16.44 3.24
N LYS A 41 13.82 -17.13 2.38
CA LYS A 41 13.26 -17.98 1.33
C LYS A 41 13.28 -19.44 1.79
N GLY A 42 12.66 -20.32 1.00
CA GLY A 42 12.72 -21.76 1.25
C GLY A 42 14.16 -22.29 1.33
N PHE A 43 14.33 -23.40 2.05
CA PHE A 43 15.59 -24.17 2.11
C PHE A 43 16.84 -23.36 2.51
N GLY A 44 16.74 -22.57 3.59
CA GLY A 44 17.90 -21.90 4.20
C GLY A 44 18.48 -20.73 3.39
N LYS A 45 17.86 -20.35 2.27
CA LYS A 45 18.25 -19.17 1.49
C LYS A 45 17.66 -17.91 2.13
N SER A 46 18.42 -16.83 2.06
CA SER A 46 17.92 -15.50 2.38
C SER A 46 18.13 -14.57 1.20
N GLU A 47 17.22 -13.61 1.04
CA GLU A 47 17.29 -12.57 0.03
C GLU A 47 17.31 -11.22 0.74
N VAL A 48 18.27 -10.37 0.37
CA VAL A 48 18.32 -8.98 0.84
C VAL A 48 17.80 -8.11 -0.29
N THR A 49 16.72 -7.37 -0.03
CA THR A 49 16.10 -6.52 -1.05
C THR A 49 15.68 -5.15 -0.49
N ARG A 50 15.59 -4.17 -1.38
CA ARG A 50 14.93 -2.88 -1.15
C ARG A 50 13.66 -2.72 -2.00
N ASP A 51 13.29 -3.74 -2.77
CA ASP A 51 12.08 -3.65 -3.59
C ASP A 51 10.83 -3.90 -2.74
N GLY A 52 9.99 -2.87 -2.62
CA GLY A 52 8.76 -2.92 -1.86
C GLY A 52 7.76 -3.93 -2.40
N GLN A 53 7.75 -4.18 -3.72
CA GLN A 53 6.86 -5.18 -4.32
C GLN A 53 7.28 -6.60 -3.96
N THR A 54 8.57 -6.91 -4.03
CA THR A 54 9.11 -8.20 -3.61
C THR A 54 8.82 -8.43 -2.12
N VAL A 55 9.03 -7.42 -1.28
CA VAL A 55 8.71 -7.50 0.15
C VAL A 55 7.21 -7.74 0.39
N SER A 56 6.31 -7.03 -0.30
CA SER A 56 4.86 -7.17 -0.09
C SER A 56 4.33 -8.57 -0.41
N ARG A 57 4.95 -9.26 -1.38
CA ARG A 57 4.56 -10.61 -1.80
C ARG A 57 4.88 -11.70 -0.79
N GLU A 58 5.97 -11.53 -0.05
CA GLU A 58 6.43 -12.50 0.95
C GLU A 58 5.72 -12.36 2.30
N ILE A 59 4.94 -11.30 2.51
CA ILE A 59 4.25 -11.06 3.77
C ILE A 59 2.99 -11.94 3.86
N GLU A 60 3.00 -12.83 4.84
CA GLU A 60 1.86 -13.65 5.24
C GLU A 60 1.68 -13.57 6.75
N VAL A 61 0.45 -13.31 7.18
CA VAL A 61 0.11 -13.16 8.60
C VAL A 61 -0.62 -14.41 9.07
N ALA A 62 -0.24 -14.92 10.25
CA ALA A 62 -0.82 -16.16 10.78
C ALA A 62 -2.31 -16.02 11.11
N GLN A 63 -2.73 -14.86 11.61
CA GLN A 63 -4.13 -14.59 11.94
C GLN A 63 -4.95 -14.38 10.65
N PRO A 64 -6.03 -15.16 10.41
CA PRO A 64 -6.72 -15.14 9.12
C PRO A 64 -7.26 -13.78 8.68
N PHE A 65 -7.90 -13.03 9.59
CA PHE A 65 -8.47 -11.72 9.26
C PHE A 65 -7.40 -10.63 9.10
N GLU A 66 -6.32 -10.70 9.86
CA GLU A 66 -5.15 -9.84 9.63
C GLU A 66 -4.50 -10.18 8.28
N ASN A 67 -4.39 -11.46 7.94
CA ASN A 67 -3.87 -11.88 6.62
C ASN A 67 -4.74 -11.33 5.49
N MET A 68 -6.06 -11.33 5.64
CA MET A 68 -6.95 -10.68 4.66
C MET A 68 -6.61 -9.20 4.48
N GLY A 69 -6.37 -8.46 5.56
CA GLY A 69 -5.93 -7.07 5.51
C GLY A 69 -4.59 -6.89 4.77
N ALA A 70 -3.62 -7.75 5.06
CA ALA A 70 -2.33 -7.74 4.36
C ALA A 70 -2.50 -8.08 2.86
N ARG A 71 -3.31 -9.08 2.52
CA ARG A 71 -3.57 -9.45 1.11
C ARG A 71 -4.24 -8.34 0.32
N LEU A 72 -5.16 -7.56 0.92
CA LEU A 72 -5.76 -6.37 0.29
C LEU A 72 -4.69 -5.33 -0.08
N MET A 73 -3.70 -5.10 0.79
CA MET A 73 -2.61 -4.17 0.49
C MET A 73 -1.66 -4.68 -0.59
N ASN A 74 -1.43 -5.99 -0.62
CA ASN A 74 -0.63 -6.62 -1.66
C ASN A 74 -1.32 -6.51 -3.04
N GLU A 75 -2.66 -6.52 -3.08
CA GLU A 75 -3.41 -6.26 -4.30
C GLU A 75 -3.21 -4.82 -4.80
N VAL A 76 -3.21 -3.83 -3.91
CA VAL A 76 -2.89 -2.43 -4.25
C VAL A 76 -1.51 -2.33 -4.89
N ALA A 77 -0.50 -2.97 -4.29
CA ALA A 77 0.86 -2.99 -4.83
C ALA A 77 0.95 -3.68 -6.19
N THR A 78 0.30 -4.85 -6.32
CA THR A 78 0.30 -5.64 -7.55
C THR A 78 -0.36 -4.91 -8.71
N LYS A 79 -1.50 -4.25 -8.44
CA LYS A 79 -2.22 -3.48 -9.46
C LYS A 79 -1.40 -2.26 -9.91
N THR A 80 -0.85 -1.51 -8.96
CA THR A 80 0.00 -0.35 -9.26
C THR A 80 1.19 -0.75 -10.13
N ASN A 81 1.89 -1.82 -9.76
CA ASN A 81 3.03 -2.30 -10.53
C ASN A 81 2.65 -2.76 -11.95
N LYS A 82 1.45 -3.35 -12.11
CA LYS A 82 0.99 -3.81 -13.43
C LYS A 82 0.66 -2.63 -14.35
N GLU A 83 0.14 -1.54 -13.80
CA GLU A 83 -0.26 -0.36 -14.58
C GLU A 83 0.91 0.56 -14.92
N VAL A 84 1.83 0.79 -13.98
CA VAL A 84 2.89 1.80 -14.14
C VAL A 84 4.31 1.29 -13.91
N GLY A 85 4.51 0.08 -13.39
CA GLY A 85 5.84 -0.52 -13.20
C GLY A 85 6.67 0.03 -12.03
N ASP A 86 6.21 1.08 -11.35
CA ASP A 86 6.83 1.70 -10.18
C ASP A 86 5.75 2.28 -9.23
N GLY A 87 6.13 2.83 -8.07
CA GLY A 87 5.23 3.53 -7.16
C GLY A 87 4.45 2.62 -6.22
N THR A 88 4.78 1.32 -6.18
CA THR A 88 4.13 0.32 -5.31
C THR A 88 4.21 0.70 -3.83
N THR A 89 5.39 1.12 -3.37
CA THR A 89 5.61 1.59 -1.99
C THR A 89 4.82 2.87 -1.71
N SER A 90 4.80 3.83 -2.64
CA SER A 90 3.99 5.06 -2.52
C SER A 90 2.50 4.75 -2.38
N ALA A 91 1.98 3.84 -3.21
CA ALA A 91 0.58 3.42 -3.18
C ALA A 91 0.22 2.75 -1.84
N ILE A 92 1.09 1.88 -1.33
CA ILE A 92 0.91 1.25 0.00
C ILE A 92 0.85 2.31 1.11
N ILE A 93 1.78 3.27 1.10
CA ILE A 93 1.85 4.33 2.12
C ILE A 93 0.57 5.17 2.12
N LEU A 94 0.10 5.58 0.95
CA LEU A 94 -1.11 6.37 0.79
C LEU A 94 -2.35 5.59 1.22
N ALA A 95 -2.48 4.33 0.81
CA ALA A 95 -3.60 3.47 1.18
C ALA A 95 -3.67 3.23 2.69
N GLU A 96 -2.54 2.95 3.36
CA GLU A 96 -2.51 2.83 4.82
C GLU A 96 -2.96 4.14 5.50
N ALA A 97 -2.47 5.29 5.04
CA ALA A 97 -2.84 6.59 5.61
C ALA A 97 -4.34 6.89 5.44
N MET A 98 -4.93 6.54 4.29
CA MET A 98 -6.37 6.67 4.04
C MET A 98 -7.19 5.75 4.94
N VAL A 99 -6.79 4.49 5.08
CA VAL A 99 -7.47 3.52 5.96
C VAL A 99 -7.39 3.93 7.42
N GLU A 100 -6.22 4.34 7.90
CA GLU A 100 -6.01 4.77 9.28
C GLU A 100 -6.87 5.99 9.63
N ARG A 101 -6.87 7.02 8.77
CA ARG A 101 -7.69 8.21 8.98
C ARG A 101 -9.17 7.91 8.82
N GLY A 102 -9.54 7.15 7.79
CA GLY A 102 -10.93 6.82 7.52
C GLY A 102 -11.57 5.97 8.62
N SER A 103 -10.80 5.05 9.21
CA SER A 103 -11.24 4.25 10.35
C SER A 103 -11.62 5.12 11.56
N ARG A 104 -10.86 6.18 11.86
CA ARG A 104 -11.18 7.11 12.97
C ARG A 104 -12.50 7.84 12.76
N TYR A 105 -12.76 8.29 11.53
CA TYR A 105 -14.02 8.93 11.17
C TYR A 105 -15.21 7.95 11.24
N ALA A 106 -15.03 6.72 10.76
CA ALA A 106 -16.06 5.69 10.83
C ALA A 106 -16.42 5.33 12.29
N ILE A 107 -15.43 5.25 13.19
CA ILE A 107 -15.66 5.03 14.63
C ILE A 107 -16.44 6.18 15.26
N SER A 108 -16.25 7.41 14.76
CA SER A 108 -16.97 8.61 15.21
C SER A 108 -18.42 8.69 14.72
N GLY A 109 -18.93 7.64 14.07
CA GLY A 109 -20.30 7.57 13.55
C GLY A 109 -20.51 8.20 12.16
N ILE A 110 -19.43 8.62 11.48
CA ILE A 110 -19.53 9.14 10.11
C ILE A 110 -19.87 8.01 9.16
N ASN A 111 -20.83 8.25 8.26
CA ASN A 111 -21.24 7.28 7.25
C ASN A 111 -20.05 6.93 6.32
N PRO A 112 -19.61 5.65 6.29
CA PRO A 112 -18.47 5.22 5.46
C PRO A 112 -18.67 5.44 3.96
N ILE A 113 -19.92 5.40 3.48
CA ILE A 113 -20.24 5.61 2.06
C ILE A 113 -19.98 7.08 1.69
N GLU A 114 -20.42 8.03 2.51
CA GLU A 114 -20.17 9.45 2.28
C GLU A 114 -18.70 9.80 2.45
N LEU A 115 -18.02 9.18 3.42
CA LEU A 115 -16.57 9.30 3.57
C LEU A 115 -15.83 8.85 2.30
N ARG A 116 -16.21 7.70 1.72
CA ARG A 116 -15.64 7.19 0.47
C ARG A 116 -15.85 8.17 -0.69
N LYS A 117 -17.08 8.67 -0.86
CA LYS A 117 -17.39 9.69 -1.89
C LYS A 117 -16.55 10.96 -1.71
N GLY A 118 -16.33 11.39 -0.47
CA GLY A 118 -15.45 12.52 -0.17
C GLY A 118 -14.00 12.27 -0.59
N ILE A 119 -13.47 11.07 -0.29
CA ILE A 119 -12.13 10.66 -0.72
C ILE A 119 -12.04 10.62 -2.25
N GLU A 120 -13.00 10.02 -2.94
CA GLU A 120 -13.04 9.94 -4.41
C GLU A 120 -13.02 11.34 -5.06
N LYS A 121 -13.80 12.29 -4.52
CA LYS A 121 -13.77 13.69 -4.97
C LYS A 121 -12.41 14.35 -4.74
N GLY A 122 -11.81 14.14 -3.57
CA GLY A 122 -10.48 14.68 -3.26
C GLY A 122 -9.40 14.12 -4.17
N VAL A 123 -9.44 12.82 -4.48
CA VAL A 123 -8.53 12.16 -5.42
C VAL A 123 -8.69 12.73 -6.82
N ALA A 124 -9.92 12.94 -7.30
CA ALA A 124 -10.16 13.53 -8.62
C ALA A 124 -9.55 14.94 -8.75
N VAL A 125 -9.69 15.78 -7.71
CA VAL A 125 -9.05 17.11 -7.69
C VAL A 125 -7.53 16.98 -7.67
N ALA A 126 -6.98 16.08 -6.84
CA ALA A 126 -5.53 15.88 -6.77
C ALA A 126 -4.94 15.43 -8.12
N ILE A 127 -5.60 14.52 -8.83
CA ILE A 127 -5.20 14.09 -10.18
C ILE A 127 -5.20 15.28 -11.14
N SER A 128 -6.26 16.07 -11.15
CA SER A 128 -6.35 17.25 -12.03
C SER A 128 -5.23 18.26 -11.77
N GLU A 129 -4.87 18.49 -10.51
CA GLU A 129 -3.74 19.38 -10.18
C GLU A 129 -2.38 18.78 -10.57
N LEU A 130 -2.20 17.46 -10.41
CA LEU A 130 -0.99 16.76 -10.85
C LEU A 130 -0.79 16.87 -12.36
N GLU A 131 -1.85 16.76 -13.16
CA GLU A 131 -1.80 16.93 -14.61
C GLU A 131 -1.39 18.36 -15.01
N LYS A 132 -1.82 19.37 -14.26
CA LYS A 132 -1.47 20.78 -14.53
C LYS A 132 0.00 21.10 -14.25
N ILE A 133 0.59 20.46 -13.25
CA ILE A 133 2.01 20.67 -12.89
C ILE A 133 2.96 19.69 -13.61
N ALA A 134 2.41 18.71 -14.34
CA ALA A 134 3.20 17.74 -15.09
C ALA A 134 4.04 18.43 -16.16
N THR A 135 5.34 18.11 -16.19
CA THR A 135 6.26 18.60 -17.21
C THR A 135 6.49 17.50 -18.25
N PRO A 136 6.21 17.73 -19.54
CA PRO A 136 6.48 16.75 -20.59
C PRO A 136 7.97 16.47 -20.72
N VAL A 137 8.33 15.18 -20.85
CA VAL A 137 9.69 14.73 -21.14
C VAL A 137 9.99 14.95 -22.63
N LYS A 138 11.03 15.71 -22.96
CA LYS A 138 11.31 16.18 -24.33
C LYS A 138 12.59 15.62 -24.93
N ASN A 139 13.57 15.22 -24.12
CA ASN A 139 14.89 14.82 -24.59
C ASN A 139 15.38 13.55 -23.88
N GLN A 140 16.43 12.95 -24.43
CA GLN A 140 17.01 11.71 -23.91
C GLN A 140 17.65 11.89 -22.52
N GLU A 141 18.14 13.08 -22.20
CA GLU A 141 18.73 13.40 -20.89
C GLU A 141 17.69 13.30 -19.78
N GLU A 142 16.50 13.85 -20.00
CA GLU A 142 15.35 13.75 -19.09
C GLU A 142 14.87 12.30 -18.94
N VAL A 143 14.89 11.50 -20.01
CA VAL A 143 14.57 10.05 -19.93
C VAL A 143 15.58 9.32 -19.04
N VAL A 144 16.88 9.60 -19.21
CA VAL A 144 17.93 9.02 -18.37
C VAL A 144 17.74 9.43 -16.92
N GLN A 145 17.43 10.70 -16.66
CA GLN A 145 17.19 11.20 -15.31
C GLN A 145 16.04 10.46 -14.63
N VAL A 146 14.93 10.21 -15.33
CA VAL A 146 13.80 9.43 -14.77
C VAL A 146 14.20 7.98 -14.51
N GLY A 147 14.97 7.36 -15.42
CA GLY A 147 15.36 5.94 -15.30
C GLY A 147 16.48 5.63 -14.31
N THR A 148 17.15 6.63 -13.75
CA THR A 148 18.25 6.46 -12.76
C THR A 148 17.82 6.74 -11.32
N ILE A 149 16.56 7.11 -11.09
CA ILE A 149 15.94 7.25 -9.76
C ILE A 149 15.56 5.87 -9.23
#